data_AF-A0A4R9AQK5-F1
#
_entry.id   AF-A0A4R9AQK5-F1
#
_cell.length_a   1.000
_cell.length_b   1.000
_cell.length_c   1.000
_cell.angle_alpha   90.00
_cell.angle_beta   90.00
_cell.angle_gamma   90.00
#
_symmetry.space_group_name_H-M   'P 1'
#
loop_
_entity.id
_entity.type
_entity.pdbx_description
1 polymer ?
#
loop_
_entity_poly.entity_id
_entity_poly.type
_entity_poly.pdbx_seq_one_letter_code
_entity_poly.pdbx_strand_id
1 'polypeptide(L)'
;MTLTHPAAALDSLAQSTLSHEKVLITTGERSGLMITVAVHSTRLGQALGGARLWQYASWTDAVADALRLSAAMTLKNATAGLNRGGGKSVIYLPLGTVLTDAQKRLAMLDLGDAIDSLNGAYMTAEDVGTSADLMAIVAEQTGYVCGLPAASGGVGEPAEATAAGVYASIESTLEALFGSREVRGRHLVISGLGQVGGRLAATLAAAGATLTVTDINPEKRALADALGASWVSVADAHRVHADLFVPCGLGGVLTAAVIAQLNVLGVCGAANNQLANPAGAAQLDARGILWAPDFVVNAGGVVYLDLASEPNADLEQITARVAAIGLVLTQIFTDARANEITTLAAAELLAATRLNAVR
;
A
#
# COMPACT_ATOMS: atom_id res chain seq x y z
N MET A 1 -7.41 -17.68 46.56
CA MET A 1 -7.38 -16.38 45.87
C MET A 1 -7.77 -16.67 44.42
N THR A 2 -9.04 -16.51 44.11
CA THR A 2 -9.62 -16.83 42.80
C THR A 2 -9.21 -15.73 41.83
N LEU A 3 -8.34 -16.05 40.87
CA LEU A 3 -8.00 -15.14 39.78
C LEU A 3 -9.23 -15.02 38.89
N THR A 4 -10.03 -13.99 39.13
CA THR A 4 -11.06 -13.56 38.19
C THR A 4 -10.37 -13.11 36.92
N HIS A 5 -10.59 -13.84 35.82
CA HIS A 5 -10.19 -13.37 34.49
C HIS A 5 -10.74 -11.96 34.28
N PRO A 6 -9.90 -10.99 33.88
CA PRO A 6 -10.40 -9.66 33.54
C PRO A 6 -11.43 -9.80 32.41
N ALA A 7 -12.55 -9.11 32.57
CA ALA A 7 -13.66 -9.10 31.64
C ALA A 7 -13.16 -8.82 30.22
N ALA A 8 -13.65 -9.62 29.26
CA ALA A 8 -13.33 -9.52 27.86
C ALA A 8 -13.74 -8.15 27.30
N ALA A 9 -12.77 -7.26 27.18
CA ALA A 9 -12.83 -6.11 26.31
C ALA A 9 -11.42 -5.90 25.77
N LEU A 10 -11.17 -6.25 24.50
CA LEU A 10 -10.12 -5.72 23.59
C LEU A 10 -10.08 -6.55 22.30
N ASP A 11 -11.07 -6.35 21.43
CA ASP A 11 -11.39 -7.24 20.30
C ASP A 11 -10.42 -7.17 19.09
N SER A 12 -9.45 -6.25 19.04
CA SER A 12 -8.52 -6.13 17.90
C SER A 12 -7.11 -6.69 18.15
N LEU A 13 -6.60 -6.61 19.39
CA LEU A 13 -5.25 -7.09 19.76
C LEU A 13 -5.25 -8.46 20.43
N ALA A 14 -6.35 -8.85 21.09
CA ALA A 14 -6.41 -10.07 21.91
C ALA A 14 -6.30 -11.38 21.10
N GLN A 15 -6.52 -11.33 19.79
CA GLN A 15 -6.49 -12.51 18.90
C GLN A 15 -5.20 -12.62 18.08
N SER A 16 -4.28 -11.64 18.14
CA SER A 16 -3.05 -11.64 17.34
C SER A 16 -1.83 -12.06 18.17
N THR A 17 -1.07 -13.05 17.69
CA THR A 17 0.29 -13.30 18.19
C THR A 17 1.24 -12.21 17.71
N LEU A 18 2.01 -11.61 18.64
CA LEU A 18 2.99 -10.59 18.29
C LEU A 18 4.22 -11.23 17.62
N SER A 19 4.34 -11.05 16.31
CA SER A 19 5.48 -11.53 15.49
C SER A 19 6.57 -10.48 15.29
N HIS A 20 6.37 -9.26 15.80
CA HIS A 20 7.23 -8.11 15.59
C HIS A 20 8.53 -8.16 16.39
N GLU A 21 9.62 -7.72 15.79
CA GLU A 21 10.90 -7.55 16.49
C GLU A 21 10.85 -6.45 17.55
N LYS A 22 10.13 -5.35 17.27
CA LYS A 22 10.00 -4.23 18.20
C LYS A 22 8.71 -3.46 17.98
N VAL A 23 8.11 -3.01 19.09
CA VAL A 23 6.98 -2.06 19.07
C VAL A 23 7.27 -0.98 20.10
N LEU A 24 7.34 0.27 19.66
CA LEU A 24 7.46 1.46 20.50
C LEU A 24 6.09 2.14 20.57
N ILE A 25 5.58 2.38 21.77
CA ILE A 25 4.40 3.22 22.01
C ILE A 25 4.85 4.32 22.96
N THR A 26 4.72 5.58 22.54
CA THR A 26 5.12 6.74 23.32
C THR A 26 4.08 7.85 23.20
N THR A 27 4.12 8.81 24.13
CA THR A 27 3.36 10.06 24.02
C THR A 27 4.34 11.16 23.71
N GLY A 28 4.10 11.89 22.63
CA GLY A 28 4.94 13.00 22.21
C GLY A 28 4.98 14.10 23.27
N GLU A 29 6.18 14.52 23.67
CA GLU A 29 6.36 15.52 24.73
C GLU A 29 5.81 16.89 24.31
N ARG A 30 5.94 17.25 23.03
CA ARG A 30 5.53 18.56 22.51
C ARG A 30 4.05 18.59 22.14
N SER A 31 3.57 17.52 21.50
CA SER A 31 2.22 17.43 20.93
C SER A 31 1.19 16.79 21.87
N GLY A 32 1.65 16.00 22.85
CA GLY A 32 0.78 15.17 23.70
C GLY A 32 0.10 14.02 22.95
N LEU A 33 0.45 13.76 21.69
CA LEU A 33 -0.18 12.72 20.88
C LEU A 33 0.51 11.37 21.08
N MET A 34 -0.29 10.30 21.05
CA MET A 34 0.26 8.95 21.09
C MET A 34 0.84 8.57 19.73
N ILE A 35 2.07 8.07 19.75
CA ILE A 35 2.83 7.62 18.58
C ILE A 35 3.17 6.16 18.77
N THR A 36 2.86 5.34 17.77
CA THR A 36 3.28 3.95 17.69
C THR A 36 4.26 3.78 16.55
N VAL A 37 5.39 3.10 16.78
CA VAL A 37 6.31 2.64 15.73
C VAL A 37 6.48 1.13 15.86
N ALA A 38 5.99 0.40 14.86
CA ALA A 38 6.06 -1.06 14.79
C ALA A 38 7.12 -1.48 13.78
N VAL A 39 8.12 -2.23 14.23
CA VAL A 39 9.14 -2.88 13.40
C VAL A 39 8.82 -4.36 13.36
N HIS A 40 8.26 -4.81 12.23
CA HIS A 40 7.88 -6.21 12.09
C HIS A 40 9.10 -7.10 11.87
N SER A 41 9.97 -6.70 10.95
CA SER A 41 11.17 -7.46 10.60
C SER A 41 12.25 -6.53 10.08
N THR A 42 13.50 -6.74 10.49
CA THR A 42 14.71 -6.12 9.93
C THR A 42 15.59 -7.16 9.20
N ARG A 43 15.04 -8.35 8.94
CA ARG A 43 15.79 -9.50 8.42
C ARG A 43 16.49 -9.26 7.08
N LEU A 44 15.91 -8.46 6.20
CA LEU A 44 16.52 -8.10 4.90
C LEU A 44 17.32 -6.80 4.96
N GLY A 45 17.32 -6.10 6.10
CA GLY A 45 17.87 -4.76 6.27
C GLY A 45 16.96 -3.86 7.12
N GLN A 46 17.33 -2.59 7.24
CA GLN A 46 16.55 -1.57 7.97
C GLN A 46 15.07 -1.61 7.57
N ALA A 47 14.17 -1.54 8.55
CA ALA A 47 12.74 -1.55 8.29
C ALA A 47 12.30 -0.24 7.62
N LEU A 48 11.54 -0.34 6.54
CA LEU A 48 11.02 0.81 5.81
C LEU A 48 9.49 0.81 5.84
N GLY A 49 8.89 1.97 6.13
CA GLY A 49 7.45 2.17 6.13
C GLY A 49 7.05 3.63 6.23
N GLY A 50 5.80 3.96 5.90
CA GLY A 50 5.30 5.33 6.01
C GLY A 50 4.77 5.69 7.41
N ALA A 51 4.71 6.98 7.70
CA ALA A 51 4.11 7.57 8.89
C ALA A 51 2.68 8.01 8.64
N ARG A 52 1.74 7.36 9.31
CA ARG A 52 0.32 7.68 9.24
C ARG A 52 -0.09 8.62 10.36
N LEU A 53 -0.87 9.64 10.03
CA LEU A 53 -1.55 10.50 11.00
C LEU A 53 -3.06 10.34 10.76
N TRP A 54 -3.77 9.67 11.67
CA TRP A 54 -5.16 9.32 11.40
C TRP A 54 -6.03 9.26 12.64
N GLN A 55 -7.34 9.42 12.43
CA GLN A 55 -8.34 9.35 13.49
C GLN A 55 -8.82 7.92 13.72
N TYR A 56 -8.82 7.47 14.97
CA TYR A 56 -9.31 6.15 15.36
C TYR A 56 -10.32 6.26 16.51
N ALA A 57 -11.21 5.27 16.62
CA ALA A 57 -12.16 5.18 17.73
C ALA A 57 -11.45 4.95 19.07
N SER A 58 -10.40 4.13 19.08
CA SER A 58 -9.56 3.89 20.25
C SER A 58 -8.07 3.94 19.89
N TRP A 59 -7.22 4.21 20.88
CA TRP A 59 -5.77 4.16 20.71
C TRP A 59 -5.25 2.75 20.37
N THR A 60 -5.94 1.70 20.86
CA THR A 60 -5.59 0.31 20.54
C THR A 60 -5.85 -0.05 19.09
N ASP A 61 -6.83 0.60 18.44
CA ASP A 61 -7.04 0.42 16.99
C ASP A 61 -5.89 1.01 16.18
N ALA A 62 -5.31 2.13 16.65
CA ALA A 62 -4.12 2.72 16.03
C ALA A 62 -2.90 1.80 16.16
N VAL A 63 -2.73 1.16 17.33
CA VAL A 63 -1.67 0.16 17.54
C VAL A 63 -1.88 -1.06 16.63
N ALA A 64 -3.10 -1.60 16.58
CA ALA A 64 -3.44 -2.73 15.71
C ALA A 64 -3.18 -2.41 14.23
N ASP A 65 -3.51 -1.19 13.78
CA ASP A 65 -3.22 -0.74 12.41
C ASP A 65 -1.71 -0.65 12.15
N ALA A 66 -0.93 -0.10 13.10
CA ALA A 66 0.53 -0.06 12.99
C ALA A 66 1.14 -1.46 12.83
N LEU A 67 0.73 -2.42 13.66
CA LEU A 67 1.21 -3.80 13.61
C LEU A 67 0.89 -4.48 12.28
N ARG A 68 -0.36 -4.34 11.83
CA ARG A 68 -0.84 -4.94 10.58
C ARG A 68 -0.12 -4.35 9.37
N LEU A 69 0.04 -3.03 9.33
CA LEU A 69 0.69 -2.34 8.23
C LEU A 69 2.20 -2.59 8.19
N SER A 70 2.88 -2.71 9.34
CA SER A 70 4.31 -3.02 9.35
C SER A 70 4.60 -4.44 8.84
N ALA A 71 3.71 -5.39 9.13
CA ALA A 71 3.79 -6.75 8.58
C ALA A 71 3.57 -6.76 7.06
N ALA A 72 2.59 -6.00 6.57
CA ALA A 72 2.37 -5.81 5.14
C ALA A 72 3.60 -5.18 4.44
N MET A 73 4.29 -4.24 5.10
CA MET A 73 5.54 -3.66 4.58
C MET A 73 6.67 -4.69 4.49
N THR A 74 6.74 -5.67 5.39
CA THR A 74 7.73 -6.77 5.26
C THR A 74 7.47 -7.59 4.01
N LEU A 75 6.21 -7.95 3.76
CA LEU A 75 5.84 -8.70 2.55
C LEU A 75 6.14 -7.87 1.29
N LYS A 76 5.68 -6.62 1.26
CA LYS A 76 5.90 -5.68 0.15
C LYS A 76 7.38 -5.55 -0.19
N ASN A 77 8.23 -5.22 0.79
CA ASN A 77 9.65 -5.00 0.56
C ASN A 77 10.36 -6.28 0.13
N ALA A 78 9.98 -7.43 0.68
CA ALA A 78 10.51 -8.73 0.27
C ALA A 78 10.13 -9.08 -1.18
N THR A 79 8.85 -8.96 -1.55
CA THR A 79 8.40 -9.27 -2.92
C THR A 79 8.88 -8.25 -3.95
N ALA A 80 9.08 -6.99 -3.53
CA ALA A 80 9.70 -5.96 -4.36
C ALA A 80 11.20 -6.18 -4.58
N GLY A 81 11.79 -7.17 -3.91
CA GLY A 81 13.20 -7.51 -4.01
C GLY A 81 14.14 -6.48 -3.38
N LEU A 82 13.63 -5.69 -2.43
CA LEU A 82 14.42 -4.69 -1.70
C LEU A 82 15.21 -5.35 -0.56
N ASN A 83 16.30 -4.71 -0.15
CA ASN A 83 17.07 -5.08 1.03
C ASN A 83 16.57 -4.29 2.24
N ARG A 84 15.26 -4.37 2.47
CA ARG A 84 14.55 -3.64 3.51
C ARG A 84 13.62 -4.55 4.28
N GLY A 85 13.60 -4.34 5.59
CA GLY A 85 12.60 -4.90 6.48
C GLY A 85 11.25 -4.20 6.37
N GLY A 86 10.28 -4.55 7.21
CA GLY A 86 8.97 -3.88 7.24
C GLY A 86 8.73 -3.15 8.55
N GLY A 87 8.36 -1.88 8.45
CA GLY A 87 8.00 -1.06 9.59
C GLY A 87 6.77 -0.21 9.32
N LYS A 88 6.24 0.44 10.35
CA LYS A 88 5.19 1.44 10.23
C LYS A 88 5.16 2.35 11.45
N SER A 89 4.87 3.63 11.24
CA SER A 89 4.50 4.55 12.31
C SER A 89 3.06 5.03 12.17
N VAL A 90 2.36 5.17 13.30
CA VAL A 90 0.99 5.68 13.39
C VAL A 90 0.92 6.68 14.54
N ILE A 91 0.47 7.90 14.23
CA ILE A 91 0.11 8.92 15.21
C ILE A 91 -1.41 8.89 15.36
N TYR A 92 -1.85 8.58 16.57
CA TYR A 92 -3.26 8.45 16.91
C TYR A 92 -3.91 9.82 17.15
N LEU A 93 -5.03 10.04 16.47
CA LEU A 93 -5.95 11.13 16.77
C LEU A 93 -7.30 10.57 17.24
N PRO A 94 -7.92 11.13 18.29
CA PRO A 94 -9.33 10.85 18.58
C PRO A 94 -10.24 11.28 17.43
N LEU A 95 -11.38 10.60 17.25
CA LEU A 95 -12.39 10.98 16.26
C LEU A 95 -12.83 12.45 16.42
N GLY A 96 -12.94 13.16 15.30
CA GLY A 96 -13.28 14.58 15.24
C GLY A 96 -12.10 15.53 15.47
N THR A 97 -10.90 15.02 15.79
CA THR A 97 -9.72 15.86 16.02
C THR A 97 -9.19 16.43 14.71
N VAL A 98 -9.07 17.76 14.65
CA VAL A 98 -8.42 18.49 13.56
C VAL A 98 -7.23 19.25 14.12
N LEU A 99 -6.05 19.00 13.57
CA LEU A 99 -4.82 19.68 13.99
C LEU A 99 -4.58 20.93 13.15
N THR A 100 -4.17 22.02 13.82
CA THR A 100 -3.55 23.17 13.17
C THR A 100 -2.17 22.80 12.63
N ASP A 101 -1.61 23.61 11.73
CA ASP A 101 -0.26 23.35 11.19
C ASP A 101 0.82 23.43 12.26
N ALA A 102 0.66 24.31 13.26
CA ALA A 102 1.53 24.36 14.42
C ALA A 102 1.51 23.03 15.21
N GLN A 103 0.32 22.46 15.43
CA GLN A 103 0.19 21.17 16.13
C GLN A 103 0.76 20.01 15.31
N LYS A 104 0.57 20.01 13.99
CA LYS A 104 1.20 19.01 13.09
C LYS A 104 2.72 19.08 13.17
N ARG A 105 3.30 20.29 13.17
CA ARG A 105 4.75 20.47 13.32
C ARG A 105 5.25 19.85 14.62
N LEU A 106 4.61 20.12 15.76
CA LEU A 106 4.99 19.52 17.04
C LEU A 106 4.90 17.99 17.01
N ALA A 107 3.85 17.44 16.40
CA ALA A 107 3.67 16.00 16.24
C ALA A 107 4.77 15.35 15.36
N MET A 108 5.22 16.04 14.30
CA MET A 108 6.31 15.55 13.44
C MET A 108 7.67 15.59 14.14
N LEU A 109 7.92 16.59 14.98
CA LEU A 109 9.13 16.63 15.80
C LEU A 109 9.15 15.46 16.81
N ASP A 110 8.04 15.22 17.50
CA ASP A 110 7.92 14.08 18.42
C ASP A 110 8.04 12.73 17.70
N LEU A 111 7.52 12.62 16.47
CA LEU A 111 7.71 11.44 15.63
C LEU A 111 9.19 11.25 15.28
N GLY A 112 9.90 12.32 14.95
CA GLY A 112 11.34 12.30 14.68
C GLY A 112 12.13 11.76 15.87
N ASP A 113 11.86 12.26 17.08
CA ASP A 113 12.48 11.75 18.32
C ASP A 113 12.17 10.25 18.55
N ALA A 114 10.92 9.84 18.32
CA ALA A 114 10.52 8.45 18.46
C ALA A 114 11.26 7.54 17.47
N ILE A 115 11.45 7.98 16.23
CA ILE A 115 12.21 7.23 15.21
C ILE A 115 13.69 7.19 15.55
N ASP A 116 14.28 8.32 15.97
CA ASP A 116 15.69 8.40 16.31
C ASP A 116 16.06 7.45 17.45
N SER A 117 15.17 7.34 18.45
CA SER A 117 15.32 6.40 19.58
C SER A 117 15.45 4.93 19.16
N LEU A 118 15.05 4.58 17.94
CA LEU A 118 15.18 3.24 17.37
C LEU A 118 16.56 2.96 16.76
N ASN A 119 17.47 3.95 16.76
CA ASN A 119 18.88 3.83 16.34
C ASN A 119 19.04 3.16 14.98
N GLY A 120 18.25 3.61 13.99
CA GLY A 120 18.33 3.12 12.63
C GLY A 120 17.64 1.78 12.38
N ALA A 121 16.90 1.21 13.33
CA ALA A 121 16.08 0.02 13.06
C ALA A 121 14.91 0.30 12.09
N TYR A 122 14.46 1.56 12.00
CA TYR A 122 13.33 1.99 11.18
C TYR A 122 13.64 3.29 10.44
N MET A 123 13.25 3.35 9.17
CA MET A 123 13.24 4.54 8.32
C MET A 123 11.81 4.83 7.89
N THR A 124 11.40 6.10 8.01
CA THR A 124 10.04 6.53 7.68
C THR A 124 9.94 7.22 6.33
N ALA A 125 8.74 7.23 5.77
CA ALA A 125 8.32 8.06 4.64
C ALA A 125 6.93 8.66 4.90
N GLU A 126 6.36 9.39 3.94
CA GLU A 126 4.96 9.83 4.00
C GLU A 126 3.97 8.64 3.90
N ASP A 127 2.76 8.83 4.45
CA ASP A 127 1.58 8.00 4.28
C ASP A 127 0.32 8.87 4.50
N VAL A 128 -0.86 8.26 4.52
CA VAL A 128 -2.13 8.91 4.81
C VAL A 128 -2.04 9.84 6.03
N GLY A 129 -2.38 11.12 5.81
CA GLY A 129 -2.37 12.17 6.82
C GLY A 129 -1.03 12.87 7.02
N THR A 130 0.03 12.41 6.36
CA THR A 130 1.32 13.11 6.29
C THR A 130 1.68 13.47 4.84
N SER A 131 2.80 14.16 4.64
CA SER A 131 3.31 14.59 3.33
C SER A 131 4.83 14.72 3.37
N ALA A 132 5.46 14.83 2.21
CA ALA A 132 6.88 15.13 2.06
C ALA A 132 7.30 16.38 2.88
N ASP A 133 6.49 17.44 2.89
CA ASP A 133 6.76 18.65 3.69
C ASP A 133 6.75 18.36 5.20
N LEU A 134 5.85 17.50 5.66
CA LEU A 134 5.83 17.06 7.05
C LEU A 134 7.01 16.13 7.37
N MET A 135 7.45 15.31 6.41
CA MET A 135 8.66 14.48 6.55
C MET A 135 9.93 15.34 6.63
N ALA A 136 9.98 16.51 6.00
CA ALA A 136 11.06 17.46 6.19
C ALA A 136 11.16 17.97 7.64
N ILE A 137 10.04 18.06 8.36
CA ILE A 137 10.02 18.39 9.79
C ILE A 137 10.54 17.20 10.61
N VAL A 138 10.15 15.97 10.28
CA VAL A 138 10.68 14.76 10.94
C VAL A 138 12.21 14.68 10.78
N ALA A 139 12.72 15.03 9.60
CA ALA A 139 14.14 15.06 9.28
C ALA A 139 14.94 16.10 10.08
N GLU A 140 14.27 17.05 10.76
CA GLU A 140 14.96 17.95 11.71
C GLU A 140 15.47 17.22 12.95
N GLN A 141 14.89 16.07 13.31
CA GLN A 141 15.29 15.29 14.50
C GLN A 141 16.02 14.00 14.19
N THR A 142 15.91 13.45 12.97
CA THR A 142 16.53 12.16 12.63
C THR A 142 16.92 12.05 11.16
N GLY A 143 17.99 11.30 10.88
CA GLY A 143 18.42 10.97 9.52
C GLY A 143 17.65 9.82 8.87
N TYR A 144 16.78 9.14 9.61
CA TYR A 144 16.06 7.95 9.13
C TYR A 144 14.72 8.31 8.46
N VAL A 145 14.78 9.17 7.44
CA VAL A 145 13.63 9.65 6.67
C VAL A 145 13.95 9.60 5.17
N CYS A 146 13.00 9.13 4.35
CA CYS A 146 13.08 9.21 2.89
C CYS A 146 11.84 9.89 2.29
N GLY A 147 11.87 10.17 0.99
CA GLY A 147 10.76 10.87 0.31
C GLY A 147 10.65 12.34 0.69
N LEU A 148 11.77 13.01 0.96
CA LEU A 148 11.80 14.45 1.23
C LEU A 148 11.39 15.25 -0.02
N PRO A 149 10.92 16.51 0.14
CA PRO A 149 10.55 17.35 -0.99
C PRO A 149 11.72 17.54 -1.95
N ALA A 150 11.46 17.53 -3.26
CA ALA A 150 12.48 17.76 -4.27
C ALA A 150 13.20 19.12 -4.12
N ALA A 151 12.46 20.15 -3.71
CA ALA A 151 13.01 21.47 -3.38
C ALA A 151 14.02 21.46 -2.21
N SER A 152 14.01 20.41 -1.39
CA SER A 152 14.95 20.21 -0.27
C SER A 152 16.03 19.16 -0.59
N GLY A 153 16.21 18.82 -1.87
CA GLY A 153 17.18 17.81 -2.32
C GLY A 153 16.69 16.36 -2.14
N GLY A 154 15.40 16.15 -1.85
CA GLY A 154 14.78 14.84 -1.81
C GLY A 154 14.30 14.35 -3.18
N VAL A 155 13.61 13.22 -3.18
CA VAL A 155 13.14 12.53 -4.39
C VAL A 155 11.69 12.86 -4.76
N GLY A 156 10.96 13.56 -3.88
CA GLY A 156 9.56 13.90 -4.10
C GLY A 156 8.59 12.71 -3.97
N GLU A 157 7.36 12.93 -4.45
CA GLU A 157 6.25 11.99 -4.30
C GLU A 157 6.35 10.82 -5.32
N PRO A 158 6.01 9.57 -4.94
CA PRO A 158 6.32 8.40 -5.75
C PRO A 158 5.15 7.88 -6.62
N ALA A 159 4.11 8.68 -6.87
CA ALA A 159 2.90 8.20 -7.56
C ALA A 159 3.14 7.89 -9.05
N GLU A 160 4.14 8.48 -9.71
CA GLU A 160 4.50 8.10 -11.10
C GLU A 160 5.05 6.68 -11.14
N ALA A 161 6.01 6.36 -10.27
CA ALA A 161 6.56 5.01 -10.14
C ALA A 161 5.48 4.00 -9.71
N THR A 162 4.57 4.41 -8.83
CA THR A 162 3.43 3.55 -8.44
C THR A 162 2.50 3.28 -9.62
N ALA A 163 2.13 4.30 -10.41
CA ALA A 163 1.28 4.13 -11.59
C ALA A 163 1.95 3.24 -12.65
N ALA A 164 3.25 3.41 -12.88
CA ALA A 164 4.03 2.57 -13.80
C ALA A 164 4.09 1.10 -13.35
N GLY A 165 4.28 0.85 -12.04
CA GLY A 165 4.24 -0.50 -11.48
C GLY A 165 2.87 -1.17 -11.62
N VAL A 166 1.78 -0.40 -11.41
CA VAL A 166 0.41 -0.89 -11.60
C VAL A 166 0.14 -1.17 -13.08
N TYR A 167 0.62 -0.34 -14.00
CA TYR A 167 0.51 -0.58 -15.44
C TYR A 167 1.21 -1.89 -15.85
N ALA A 168 2.46 -2.09 -15.43
CA ALA A 168 3.19 -3.34 -15.69
C ALA A 168 2.47 -4.57 -15.08
N SER A 169 1.83 -4.38 -13.93
CA SER A 169 1.01 -5.42 -13.28
C SER A 169 -0.25 -5.75 -14.06
N ILE A 170 -0.90 -4.75 -14.67
CA ILE A 170 -2.04 -4.94 -15.56
C ILE A 170 -1.62 -5.76 -16.78
N GLU A 171 -0.50 -5.43 -17.41
CA GLU A 171 0.03 -6.19 -18.56
C GLU A 171 0.24 -7.68 -18.23
N SER A 172 0.89 -7.99 -17.09
CA SER A 172 1.08 -9.37 -16.65
C SER A 172 -0.24 -10.08 -16.28
N THR A 173 -1.21 -9.34 -15.74
CA THR A 173 -2.54 -9.89 -15.42
C THR A 173 -3.30 -10.23 -16.70
N LEU A 174 -3.24 -9.36 -17.72
CA LEU A 174 -3.82 -9.61 -19.03
C LEU A 174 -3.13 -10.79 -19.73
N GLU A 175 -1.81 -10.90 -19.63
CA GLU A 175 -1.06 -12.05 -20.16
C GLU A 175 -1.51 -13.36 -19.51
N ALA A 176 -1.71 -13.38 -18.19
CA ALA A 176 -2.18 -14.55 -17.48
C ALA A 176 -3.62 -14.96 -17.86
N LEU A 177 -4.48 -14.00 -18.18
CA LEU A 177 -5.89 -14.21 -18.55
C LEU A 177 -6.10 -14.54 -20.03
N PHE A 178 -5.33 -13.90 -20.91
CA PHE A 178 -5.58 -13.89 -22.36
C PHE A 178 -4.39 -14.34 -23.21
N GLY A 179 -3.24 -14.64 -22.59
CA GLY A 179 -2.00 -14.99 -23.30
C GLY A 179 -1.34 -13.80 -24.02
N SER A 180 -1.76 -12.57 -23.74
CA SER A 180 -1.20 -11.33 -24.32
C SER A 180 -1.17 -10.20 -23.30
N ARG A 181 -0.10 -9.41 -23.32
CA ARG A 181 0.07 -8.18 -22.53
C ARG A 181 -0.71 -6.99 -23.10
N GLU A 182 -1.32 -7.15 -24.27
CA GLU A 182 -1.94 -6.04 -25.00
C GLU A 182 -3.13 -5.43 -24.25
N VAL A 183 -3.00 -4.13 -23.94
CA VAL A 183 -4.00 -3.29 -23.29
C VAL A 183 -5.04 -2.76 -24.29
N ARG A 184 -4.67 -2.59 -25.55
CA ARG A 184 -5.54 -2.03 -26.59
C ARG A 184 -6.83 -2.85 -26.72
N GLY A 185 -7.97 -2.17 -26.66
CA GLY A 185 -9.29 -2.80 -26.76
C GLY A 185 -9.77 -3.52 -25.51
N ARG A 186 -8.95 -3.61 -24.45
CA ARG A 186 -9.36 -4.14 -23.14
C ARG A 186 -10.24 -3.15 -22.41
N HIS A 187 -11.23 -3.66 -21.69
CA HIS A 187 -12.11 -2.84 -20.87
C HIS A 187 -11.70 -2.90 -19.40
N LEU A 188 -11.31 -1.75 -18.84
CA LEU A 188 -10.88 -1.63 -17.45
C LEU A 188 -11.78 -0.67 -16.68
N VAL A 189 -12.15 -1.06 -15.46
CA VAL A 189 -12.93 -0.25 -14.54
C VAL A 189 -12.03 0.31 -13.45
N ILE A 190 -11.74 1.62 -13.47
CA ILE A 190 -10.86 2.26 -12.50
C ILE A 190 -11.70 2.95 -11.42
N SER A 191 -11.53 2.53 -10.17
CA SER A 191 -12.19 3.13 -9.01
C SER A 191 -11.22 3.99 -8.22
N GLY A 192 -11.33 5.31 -8.39
CA GLY A 192 -10.44 6.32 -7.83
C GLY A 192 -9.51 6.93 -8.89
N LEU A 193 -9.64 8.24 -9.09
CA LEU A 193 -8.88 9.08 -10.02
C LEU A 193 -7.98 10.08 -9.26
N GLY A 194 -7.41 9.62 -8.15
CA GLY A 194 -6.37 10.33 -7.39
C GLY A 194 -5.03 10.41 -8.16
N GLN A 195 -3.93 10.68 -7.45
CA GLN A 195 -2.61 10.84 -8.07
C GLN A 195 -2.20 9.62 -8.91
N VAL A 196 -2.31 8.42 -8.35
CA VAL A 196 -1.98 7.18 -9.07
C VAL A 196 -3.05 6.82 -10.10
N GLY A 197 -4.32 6.75 -9.68
CA GLY A 197 -5.41 6.29 -10.53
C GLY A 197 -5.66 7.19 -11.76
N GLY A 198 -5.52 8.50 -11.61
CA GLY A 198 -5.66 9.44 -12.73
C GLY A 198 -4.54 9.33 -13.75
N ARG A 199 -3.27 9.20 -13.29
CA ARG A 199 -2.12 8.97 -14.16
C ARG A 199 -2.23 7.63 -14.90
N LEU A 200 -2.59 6.58 -14.17
CA LEU A 200 -2.83 5.26 -14.74
C LEU A 200 -3.94 5.30 -15.81
N ALA A 201 -5.07 5.95 -15.52
CA ALA A 201 -6.16 6.12 -16.48
C ALA A 201 -5.70 6.83 -17.76
N ALA A 202 -4.90 7.89 -17.63
CA ALA A 202 -4.35 8.60 -18.78
C ALA A 202 -3.44 7.70 -19.64
N THR A 203 -2.52 6.96 -19.01
CA THR A 203 -1.62 6.03 -19.72
C THR A 203 -2.40 4.90 -20.41
N LEU A 204 -3.39 4.30 -19.73
CA LEU A 204 -4.22 3.23 -20.31
C LEU A 204 -5.08 3.74 -21.48
N ALA A 205 -5.68 4.91 -21.36
CA ALA A 205 -6.46 5.52 -22.44
C ALA A 205 -5.56 5.80 -23.66
N ALA A 206 -4.36 6.36 -23.45
CA ALA A 206 -3.39 6.58 -24.52
C ALA A 206 -2.93 5.27 -25.19
N ALA A 207 -2.86 4.16 -24.44
CA ALA A 207 -2.58 2.82 -24.95
C ALA A 207 -3.78 2.19 -25.70
N GLY A 208 -4.95 2.82 -25.68
CA GLY A 208 -6.15 2.37 -26.39
C GLY A 208 -7.05 1.44 -25.57
N ALA A 209 -6.97 1.46 -24.24
CA ALA A 209 -7.94 0.80 -23.38
C ALA A 209 -9.32 1.48 -23.47
N THR A 210 -10.38 0.69 -23.36
CA THR A 210 -11.72 1.21 -23.05
C THR A 210 -11.81 1.37 -21.54
N LEU A 211 -12.17 2.57 -21.06
CA LEU A 211 -12.21 2.86 -19.63
C LEU A 211 -13.62 3.14 -19.15
N THR A 212 -13.97 2.56 -18.01
CA THR A 212 -15.04 3.05 -17.14
C THR A 212 -14.42 3.51 -15.84
N VAL A 213 -14.76 4.70 -15.37
CA VAL A 213 -14.11 5.32 -14.22
C VAL A 213 -15.12 5.84 -13.21
N THR A 214 -14.70 5.90 -11.96
CA THR A 214 -15.48 6.50 -10.88
C THR A 214 -14.57 7.17 -9.86
N ASP A 215 -15.10 8.19 -9.18
CA ASP A 215 -14.48 8.83 -8.02
C ASP A 215 -15.57 9.41 -7.11
N ILE A 216 -15.26 9.55 -5.82
CA ILE A 216 -16.12 10.25 -4.87
C ILE A 216 -16.12 11.76 -5.12
N ASN A 217 -15.04 12.32 -5.67
CA ASN A 217 -14.96 13.72 -6.04
C ASN A 217 -15.58 13.90 -7.44
N PRO A 218 -16.74 14.59 -7.56
CA PRO A 218 -17.40 14.80 -8.85
C PRO A 218 -16.57 15.64 -9.84
N GLU A 219 -15.62 16.45 -9.37
CA GLU A 219 -14.73 17.24 -10.25
C GLU A 219 -13.84 16.35 -11.12
N LYS A 220 -13.58 15.11 -10.69
CA LYS A 220 -12.80 14.13 -11.46
C LYS A 220 -13.50 13.68 -12.75
N ARG A 221 -14.78 14.00 -12.94
CA ARG A 221 -15.49 13.80 -14.21
C ARG A 221 -14.82 14.51 -15.38
N ALA A 222 -14.24 15.70 -15.14
CA ALA A 222 -13.52 16.42 -16.20
C ALA A 222 -12.35 15.61 -16.77
N LEU A 223 -11.66 14.83 -15.93
CA LEU A 223 -10.62 13.91 -16.39
C LEU A 223 -11.23 12.74 -17.19
N ALA A 224 -12.34 12.17 -16.73
CA ALA A 224 -13.03 11.11 -17.48
C ALA A 224 -13.41 11.56 -18.89
N ASP A 225 -14.00 12.76 -19.00
CA ASP A 225 -14.39 13.35 -20.28
C ASP A 225 -13.18 13.59 -21.19
N ALA A 226 -12.09 14.14 -20.65
CA ALA A 226 -10.85 14.36 -21.38
C ALA A 226 -10.20 13.07 -21.90
N LEU A 227 -10.39 11.96 -21.19
CA LEU A 227 -9.89 10.63 -21.57
C LEU A 227 -10.85 9.86 -22.50
N GLY A 228 -12.06 10.37 -22.75
CA GLY A 228 -13.13 9.63 -23.43
C GLY A 228 -13.62 8.41 -22.65
N ALA A 229 -13.45 8.41 -21.32
CA ALA A 229 -13.86 7.33 -20.45
C ALA A 229 -15.35 7.45 -20.05
N SER A 230 -16.01 6.31 -19.88
CA SER A 230 -17.38 6.29 -19.33
C SER A 230 -17.36 6.52 -17.83
N TRP A 231 -18.27 7.36 -17.30
CA TRP A 231 -18.40 7.55 -15.86
C TRP A 231 -19.47 6.65 -15.25
N VAL A 232 -19.19 6.04 -14.10
CA VAL A 232 -20.16 5.24 -13.31
C VAL A 232 -20.24 5.73 -11.86
N SER A 233 -21.36 5.45 -11.19
CA SER A 233 -21.48 5.70 -9.75
C SER A 233 -20.49 4.81 -8.97
N VAL A 234 -20.02 5.28 -7.81
CA VAL A 234 -19.11 4.49 -6.96
C VAL A 234 -19.76 3.18 -6.53
N ALA A 235 -21.07 3.19 -6.28
CA ALA A 235 -21.83 2.02 -5.82
C ALA A 235 -22.03 0.95 -6.91
N ASP A 236 -21.94 1.32 -8.19
CA ASP A 236 -22.17 0.42 -9.32
C ASP A 236 -20.87 -0.01 -10.02
N ALA A 237 -19.73 0.60 -9.70
CA ALA A 237 -18.48 0.38 -10.40
C ALA A 237 -18.06 -1.09 -10.46
N HIS A 238 -18.17 -1.84 -9.35
CA HIS A 238 -17.82 -3.27 -9.32
C HIS A 238 -18.78 -4.17 -10.10
N ARG A 239 -19.96 -3.67 -10.49
CA ARG A 239 -20.98 -4.41 -11.24
C ARG A 239 -20.82 -4.29 -12.76
N VAL A 240 -19.99 -3.36 -13.21
CA VAL A 240 -19.70 -3.16 -14.63
C VAL A 240 -19.04 -4.41 -15.19
N HIS A 241 -19.56 -4.89 -16.32
CA HIS A 241 -18.94 -6.00 -17.05
C HIS A 241 -17.69 -5.49 -17.77
N ALA A 242 -16.51 -6.00 -17.41
CA ALA A 242 -15.23 -5.56 -17.95
C ALA A 242 -14.16 -6.66 -17.84
N ASP A 243 -12.98 -6.47 -18.41
CA ASP A 243 -11.88 -7.42 -18.26
C ASP A 243 -11.28 -7.33 -16.85
N LEU A 244 -10.96 -6.12 -16.39
CA LEU A 244 -10.33 -5.89 -15.09
C LEU A 244 -11.06 -4.83 -14.25
N PHE A 245 -11.13 -5.08 -12.94
CA PHE A 245 -11.44 -4.06 -11.93
C PHE A 245 -10.14 -3.55 -11.29
N VAL A 246 -9.96 -2.23 -11.25
CA VAL A 246 -8.71 -1.55 -10.87
C VAL A 246 -8.99 -0.62 -9.68
N PRO A 247 -8.99 -1.14 -8.44
CA PRO A 247 -9.20 -0.31 -7.26
C PRO A 247 -7.96 0.56 -6.98
N CYS A 248 -8.14 1.88 -7.06
CA CYS A 248 -7.10 2.91 -6.85
C CYS A 248 -7.46 3.93 -5.76
N GLY A 249 -8.59 3.72 -5.07
CA GLY A 249 -9.06 4.54 -3.94
C GLY A 249 -8.76 3.91 -2.58
N LEU A 250 -9.82 3.70 -1.80
CA LEU A 250 -9.73 3.14 -0.44
C LEU A 250 -9.47 1.62 -0.44
N GLY A 251 -8.82 1.16 0.64
CA GLY A 251 -8.75 -0.26 0.97
C GLY A 251 -10.07 -0.84 1.46
N GLY A 252 -10.14 -2.16 1.59
CA GLY A 252 -11.29 -2.91 2.11
C GLY A 252 -12.47 -2.97 1.15
N VAL A 253 -12.29 -2.56 -0.11
CA VAL A 253 -13.37 -2.51 -1.10
C VAL A 253 -13.85 -3.91 -1.52
N LEU A 254 -12.97 -4.91 -1.50
CA LEU A 254 -13.29 -6.28 -1.83
C LEU A 254 -13.81 -7.02 -0.59
N THR A 255 -15.04 -6.67 -0.21
CA THR A 255 -15.84 -7.43 0.77
C THR A 255 -16.45 -8.68 0.12
N ALA A 256 -16.90 -9.65 0.91
CA ALA A 256 -17.59 -10.83 0.37
C ALA A 256 -18.79 -10.46 -0.53
N ALA A 257 -19.54 -9.41 -0.17
CA ALA A 257 -20.68 -8.93 -0.96
C ALA A 257 -20.25 -8.30 -2.30
N VAL A 258 -19.17 -7.51 -2.30
CA VAL A 258 -18.59 -6.93 -3.52
C VAL A 258 -18.01 -8.03 -4.40
N ILE A 259 -17.24 -8.95 -3.80
CA ILE A 259 -16.67 -10.11 -4.49
C ILE A 259 -17.76 -10.95 -5.12
N ALA A 260 -18.93 -11.15 -4.50
CA ALA A 260 -20.04 -11.88 -5.11
C ALA A 260 -20.69 -11.17 -6.31
N GLN A 261 -20.53 -9.85 -6.42
CA GLN A 261 -21.15 -9.01 -7.45
C GLN A 261 -20.20 -8.59 -8.57
N LEU A 262 -18.89 -8.88 -8.45
CA LEU A 262 -17.90 -8.54 -9.47
C LEU A 262 -18.22 -9.20 -10.81
N ASN A 263 -18.22 -8.42 -11.89
CA ASN A 263 -18.43 -8.88 -13.27
C ASN A 263 -17.15 -8.69 -14.10
N VAL A 264 -16.02 -9.12 -13.57
CA VAL A 264 -14.70 -8.99 -14.21
C VAL A 264 -13.94 -10.31 -14.19
N LEU A 265 -12.92 -10.42 -15.03
CA LEU A 265 -12.05 -11.59 -15.11
C LEU A 265 -10.85 -11.49 -14.17
N GLY A 266 -10.43 -10.27 -13.82
CA GLY A 266 -9.37 -10.05 -12.85
C GLY A 266 -9.49 -8.76 -12.06
N VAL A 267 -8.70 -8.67 -11.00
CA VAL A 267 -8.59 -7.50 -10.14
C VAL A 267 -7.11 -7.15 -9.97
N CYS A 268 -6.73 -5.95 -10.37
CA CYS A 268 -5.35 -5.46 -10.31
C CYS A 268 -5.38 -3.94 -10.11
N GLY A 269 -4.97 -3.45 -8.95
CA GLY A 269 -5.11 -2.03 -8.60
C GLY A 269 -4.10 -1.53 -7.59
N ALA A 270 -4.06 -0.21 -7.42
CA ALA A 270 -3.08 0.47 -6.57
C ALA A 270 -3.49 0.58 -5.10
N ALA A 271 -4.77 0.42 -4.78
CA ALA A 271 -5.28 0.59 -3.41
C ALA A 271 -4.57 -0.40 -2.46
N ASN A 272 -4.23 0.07 -1.26
CA ASN A 272 -3.65 -0.77 -0.22
C ASN A 272 -4.76 -1.50 0.55
N ASN A 273 -4.52 -2.76 0.93
CA ASN A 273 -5.45 -3.62 1.66
C ASN A 273 -6.78 -3.82 0.94
N GLN A 274 -6.76 -4.17 -0.34
CA GLN A 274 -7.96 -4.27 -1.18
C GLN A 274 -9.00 -5.24 -0.64
N LEU A 275 -8.53 -6.41 -0.18
CA LEU A 275 -9.34 -7.42 0.49
C LEU A 275 -9.79 -6.90 1.85
N ALA A 276 -11.10 -6.89 2.10
CA ALA A 276 -11.63 -6.56 3.43
C ALA A 276 -11.24 -7.60 4.49
N ASN A 277 -11.02 -8.84 4.05
CA ASN A 277 -10.54 -9.95 4.85
C ASN A 277 -9.65 -10.86 3.97
N PRO A 278 -8.57 -11.46 4.49
CA PRO A 278 -7.71 -12.39 3.73
C PRO A 278 -8.47 -13.52 3.01
N ALA A 279 -9.58 -14.02 3.59
CA ALA A 279 -10.44 -15.03 2.96
C ALA A 279 -11.02 -14.59 1.60
N GLY A 280 -11.04 -13.29 1.31
CA GLY A 280 -11.46 -12.75 0.02
C GLY A 280 -10.59 -13.28 -1.15
N ALA A 281 -9.32 -13.64 -0.91
CA ALA A 281 -8.48 -14.25 -1.94
C ALA A 281 -9.06 -15.59 -2.41
N ALA A 282 -9.49 -16.44 -1.48
CA ALA A 282 -10.13 -17.72 -1.80
C ALA A 282 -11.52 -17.53 -2.44
N GLN A 283 -12.25 -16.48 -2.06
CA GLN A 283 -13.54 -16.15 -2.68
C GLN A 283 -13.39 -15.69 -4.14
N LEU A 284 -12.36 -14.91 -4.45
CA LEU A 284 -12.05 -14.50 -5.82
C LEU A 284 -11.62 -15.71 -6.66
N ASP A 285 -10.74 -16.56 -6.11
CA ASP A 285 -10.26 -17.78 -6.74
C ASP A 285 -11.40 -18.77 -7.06
N ALA A 286 -12.31 -18.99 -6.10
CA ALA A 286 -13.50 -19.83 -6.29
C ALA A 286 -14.46 -19.30 -7.38
N ARG A 287 -14.41 -18.00 -7.70
CA ARG A 287 -15.15 -17.40 -8.81
C ARG A 287 -14.36 -17.36 -10.13
N GLY A 288 -13.13 -17.86 -10.15
CA GLY A 288 -12.24 -17.77 -11.30
C GLY A 288 -11.78 -16.34 -11.62
N ILE A 289 -11.82 -15.43 -10.64
CA ILE A 289 -11.38 -14.04 -10.80
C ILE A 289 -9.91 -13.95 -10.37
N LEU A 290 -9.01 -13.68 -11.33
CA LEU A 290 -7.59 -13.57 -11.05
C LEU A 290 -7.29 -12.29 -10.26
N TRP A 291 -6.85 -12.44 -9.01
CA TRP A 291 -6.46 -11.31 -8.18
C TRP A 291 -4.93 -11.13 -8.15
N ALA A 292 -4.46 -9.95 -8.53
CA ALA A 292 -3.07 -9.52 -8.36
C ALA A 292 -2.89 -8.95 -6.93
N PRO A 293 -2.06 -9.57 -6.07
CA PRO A 293 -1.89 -9.12 -4.69
C PRO A 293 -1.41 -7.66 -4.61
N ASP A 294 -2.16 -6.86 -3.87
CA ASP A 294 -2.02 -5.40 -3.84
C ASP A 294 -0.64 -4.92 -3.38
N PHE A 295 -0.07 -5.54 -2.34
CA PHE A 295 1.24 -5.21 -1.81
C PHE A 295 2.39 -5.50 -2.79
N VAL A 296 2.14 -6.27 -3.84
CA VAL A 296 3.06 -6.47 -4.98
C VAL A 296 2.78 -5.40 -6.04
N VAL A 297 1.52 -5.27 -6.46
CA VAL A 297 1.08 -4.35 -7.53
C VAL A 297 1.50 -2.91 -7.25
N ASN A 298 1.29 -2.43 -6.02
CA ASN A 298 1.54 -1.05 -5.62
C ASN A 298 2.94 -0.82 -5.01
N ALA A 299 3.88 -1.73 -5.24
CA ALA A 299 5.25 -1.63 -4.72
C ALA A 299 6.11 -0.58 -5.44
N GLY A 300 5.67 -0.06 -6.59
CA GLY A 300 6.45 0.90 -7.38
C GLY A 300 6.90 2.11 -6.57
N GLY A 301 6.06 2.61 -5.65
CA GLY A 301 6.44 3.74 -4.84
C GLY A 301 7.54 3.45 -3.81
N VAL A 302 7.53 2.29 -3.17
CA VAL A 302 8.60 1.94 -2.22
C VAL A 302 9.91 1.60 -2.95
N VAL A 303 9.83 1.00 -4.14
CA VAL A 303 11.00 0.77 -4.99
C VAL A 303 11.65 2.09 -5.37
N TYR A 304 10.84 3.08 -5.79
CA TYR A 304 11.34 4.41 -6.11
C TYR A 304 11.95 5.10 -4.90
N LEU A 305 11.24 5.15 -3.77
CA LEU A 305 11.73 5.84 -2.57
C LEU A 305 13.04 5.25 -2.05
N ASP A 306 13.18 3.92 -2.07
CA ASP A 306 14.40 3.26 -1.59
C ASP A 306 15.60 3.57 -2.49
N LEU A 307 15.45 3.32 -3.79
CA LEU A 307 16.54 3.42 -4.76
C LEU A 307 16.89 4.88 -5.11
N ALA A 308 15.90 5.76 -5.25
CA ALA A 308 16.12 7.17 -5.57
C ALA A 308 16.82 7.92 -4.44
N SER A 309 16.71 7.42 -3.20
CA SER A 309 17.35 8.02 -2.02
C SER A 309 18.83 7.61 -1.88
N GLU A 310 19.35 6.71 -2.72
CA GLU A 310 20.76 6.33 -2.71
C GLU A 310 21.66 7.38 -3.38
N PRO A 311 22.90 7.58 -2.90
CA PRO A 311 23.85 8.42 -3.60
C PRO A 311 24.13 7.89 -5.02
N ASN A 312 23.99 8.75 -6.03
CA ASN A 312 24.13 8.42 -7.45
C ASN A 312 23.04 7.49 -8.01
N ALA A 313 21.81 7.61 -7.51
CA ALA A 313 20.65 6.89 -8.03
C ALA A 313 20.53 6.96 -9.56
N ASP A 314 20.37 5.79 -10.19
CA ASP A 314 20.18 5.65 -11.64
C ASP A 314 18.68 5.55 -11.96
N LEU A 315 18.13 6.57 -12.60
CA LEU A 315 16.71 6.63 -12.97
C LEU A 315 16.31 5.54 -13.98
N GLU A 316 17.23 5.11 -14.86
CA GLU A 316 16.97 4.03 -15.81
C GLU A 316 16.85 2.70 -15.06
N GLN A 317 17.76 2.45 -14.12
CA GLN A 317 17.69 1.28 -13.25
C GLN A 317 16.40 1.27 -12.42
N ILE A 318 16.00 2.41 -11.84
CA ILE A 318 14.76 2.52 -11.07
C ILE A 318 13.55 2.22 -11.95
N THR A 319 13.50 2.77 -13.16
CA THR A 319 12.43 2.50 -14.12
C THR A 319 12.35 1.02 -14.47
N ALA A 320 13.50 0.37 -14.72
CA ALA A 320 13.56 -1.07 -14.98
C ALA A 320 13.11 -1.89 -13.77
N ARG A 321 13.46 -1.49 -12.54
CA ARG A 321 13.03 -2.15 -11.29
C ARG A 321 11.52 -2.02 -11.07
N VAL A 322 10.94 -0.87 -11.38
CA VAL A 322 9.49 -0.66 -11.31
C VAL A 322 8.76 -1.52 -12.35
N ALA A 323 9.26 -1.57 -13.59
CA ALA A 323 8.68 -2.43 -14.63
C ALA A 323 8.76 -3.93 -14.26
N ALA A 324 9.81 -4.35 -13.55
CA ALA A 324 9.99 -5.73 -13.10
C ALA A 324 8.92 -6.21 -12.09
N ILE A 325 8.10 -5.32 -11.53
CA ILE A 325 6.93 -5.70 -10.71
C ILE A 325 5.99 -6.62 -11.49
N GLY A 326 5.80 -6.36 -12.79
CA GLY A 326 5.01 -7.24 -13.66
C GLY A 326 5.57 -8.67 -13.72
N LEU A 327 6.89 -8.83 -13.74
CA LEU A 327 7.53 -10.16 -13.76
C LEU A 327 7.35 -10.90 -12.43
N VAL A 328 7.39 -10.19 -11.31
CA VAL A 328 7.08 -10.77 -9.99
C VAL A 328 5.65 -11.32 -9.96
N LEU A 329 4.69 -10.60 -10.54
CA LEU A 329 3.32 -11.10 -10.66
C LEU A 329 3.20 -12.31 -11.59
N THR A 330 3.90 -12.31 -12.73
CA THR A 330 3.95 -13.50 -13.60
C THR A 330 4.44 -14.73 -12.83
N GLN A 331 5.47 -14.58 -11.99
CA GLN A 331 5.95 -15.65 -11.14
C GLN A 331 4.88 -16.09 -10.14
N ILE A 332 4.25 -15.16 -9.42
CA ILE A 332 3.18 -15.46 -8.45
C ILE A 332 2.01 -16.20 -9.12
N PHE A 333 1.57 -15.78 -10.29
CA PHE A 333 0.49 -16.46 -11.02
C PHE A 333 0.88 -17.85 -11.52
N THR A 334 2.16 -18.05 -11.84
CA THR A 334 2.69 -19.35 -12.24
C THR A 334 2.74 -20.29 -11.04
N ASP A 335 3.28 -19.82 -9.91
CA ASP A 335 3.40 -20.59 -8.68
C ASP A 335 2.04 -20.92 -8.07
N ALA A 336 1.10 -19.98 -8.09
CA ALA A 336 -0.28 -20.19 -7.63
C ALA A 336 -0.94 -21.34 -8.40
N ARG A 337 -0.82 -21.33 -9.73
CA ARG A 337 -1.37 -22.39 -10.59
C ARG A 337 -0.65 -23.73 -10.40
N ALA A 338 0.68 -23.73 -10.34
CA ALA A 338 1.48 -24.94 -10.23
C ALA A 338 1.27 -25.66 -8.89
N ASN A 339 1.00 -24.91 -7.81
CA ASN A 339 0.84 -25.47 -6.46
C ASN A 339 -0.63 -25.56 -6.02
N GLU A 340 -1.59 -25.19 -6.88
CA GLU A 340 -3.04 -25.17 -6.57
C GLU A 340 -3.36 -24.35 -5.30
N ILE A 341 -2.77 -23.16 -5.19
CA ILE A 341 -2.98 -22.23 -4.07
C ILE A 341 -3.43 -20.86 -4.57
N THR A 342 -4.04 -20.07 -3.69
CA THR A 342 -4.41 -18.68 -4.01
C THR A 342 -3.19 -17.82 -4.33
N THR A 343 -3.39 -16.74 -5.09
CA THR A 343 -2.33 -15.76 -5.39
C THR A 343 -1.80 -15.07 -4.13
N LEU A 344 -2.61 -14.93 -3.08
CA LEU A 344 -2.17 -14.46 -1.76
C LEU A 344 -1.11 -15.40 -1.19
N ALA A 345 -1.43 -16.69 -1.09
CA ALA A 345 -0.54 -17.70 -0.52
C ALA A 345 0.76 -17.82 -1.34
N ALA A 346 0.68 -17.76 -2.67
CA ALA A 346 1.87 -17.77 -3.53
C ALA A 346 2.77 -16.54 -3.29
N ALA A 347 2.19 -15.35 -3.13
CA ALA A 347 2.95 -14.14 -2.83
C ALA A 347 3.59 -14.17 -1.43
N GLU A 348 2.88 -14.69 -0.43
CA GLU A 348 3.41 -14.90 0.92
C GLU A 348 4.55 -15.91 0.94
N LEU A 349 4.43 -17.01 0.18
CA LEU A 349 5.49 -18.01 0.03
C LEU A 349 6.73 -17.42 -0.65
N LEU A 350 6.56 -16.59 -1.68
CA LEU A 350 7.65 -15.89 -2.35
C LEU A 350 8.40 -14.98 -1.37
N ALA A 351 7.67 -14.19 -0.57
CA ALA A 351 8.25 -13.33 0.45
C ALA A 351 9.00 -14.14 1.52
N ALA A 352 8.36 -15.20 2.04
CA ALA A 352 8.93 -16.09 3.04
C ALA A 352 10.22 -16.77 2.56
N THR A 353 10.25 -17.22 1.30
CA THR A 353 11.44 -17.82 0.68
C THR A 353 12.61 -16.85 0.69
N ARG A 354 12.41 -15.60 0.26
CA ARG A 354 13.45 -14.57 0.31
C ARG A 354 13.91 -14.27 1.74
N LEU A 355 12.97 -14.12 2.67
CA LEU A 355 13.28 -13.85 4.08
C LEU A 355 14.10 -14.97 4.72
N ASN A 356 13.81 -16.24 4.40
CA ASN A 356 14.50 -17.39 4.96
C ASN A 356 15.88 -17.62 4.34
N ALA A 357 16.13 -17.15 3.11
CA ALA A 357 17.43 -17.28 2.44
C ALA A 357 18.56 -16.44 3.07
N VAL A 358 18.23 -15.45 3.91
CA VAL A 358 19.20 -14.56 4.58
C VAL A 358 19.56 -15.06 6.00
N ARG A 359 19.10 -16.27 6.39
CA ARG A 359 19.44 -16.90 7.68
C ARG A 359 20.84 -17.48 7.73
#